data_AF-A0A4Z0P848-F1
#
_entry.id   AF-A0A4Z0P848-F1
#
_cell.length_a   1.000
_cell.length_b   1.000
_cell.length_c   1.000
_cell.angle_alpha   90.00
_cell.angle_beta   90.00
_cell.angle_gamma   90.00
#
_symmetry.space_group_name_H-M   'P 1'
#
loop_
_entity.id
_entity.type
_entity.pdbx_description
1 polymer ?
#
loop_
_entity_poly.entity_id
_entity_poly.type
_entity_poly.pdbx_seq_one_letter_code
_entity_poly.pdbx_strand_id
1 'polypeptide(L)'
;MSYLLCTELYPSDKFYKEKYEQITLLPFPASGHILRKDASYPTFPDGDYEVCALVEMESQEYLQLQQHLVRNPHFILSPCISDTSFVYSQAFEKVAGDISRAQHASSYARKDGFGLLYIGLLNDGKSIIMYRLSI
;
A
#
# COMPACT_ATOMS: atom_id res chain seq x y z
N MET A 1 13.51 13.63 35.91
CA MET A 1 14.23 13.89 34.65
C MET A 1 13.62 12.97 33.61
N SER A 2 12.55 13.43 32.97
CA SER A 2 11.72 12.64 32.07
C SER A 2 12.34 12.65 30.68
N TYR A 3 12.86 11.51 30.24
CA TYR A 3 13.31 11.30 28.87
C TYR A 3 12.06 11.15 28.00
N LEU A 4 11.55 12.25 27.47
CA LEU A 4 10.55 12.21 26.40
C LEU A 4 11.26 11.70 25.15
N LEU A 5 11.11 10.39 24.91
CA LEU A 5 11.49 9.74 23.67
C LEU A 5 10.80 10.48 22.51
N CYS A 6 11.59 11.07 21.62
CA CYS A 6 11.14 11.39 20.26
C CYS A 6 10.87 10.08 19.52
N THR A 7 9.76 9.41 19.81
CA THR A 7 9.20 8.41 18.89
C THR A 7 8.44 9.18 17.81
N GLU A 8 9.07 9.17 16.65
CA GLU A 8 8.76 9.80 15.38
C GLU A 8 7.26 9.91 15.06
N LEU A 9 6.89 11.02 14.41
CA LEU A 9 5.55 11.36 13.90
C LEU A 9 4.92 10.33 12.92
N TYR A 10 5.59 9.20 12.63
CA TYR A 10 5.20 8.25 11.59
C TYR A 10 4.64 6.94 12.15
N PRO A 11 3.63 6.33 11.50
CA PRO A 11 3.07 5.07 11.97
C PRO A 11 4.10 3.92 12.02
N SER A 12 4.00 3.08 13.04
CA SER A 12 4.81 1.87 13.17
C SER A 12 4.56 0.87 12.03
N ASP A 13 5.47 -0.08 11.81
CA ASP A 13 5.27 -1.15 10.82
C ASP A 13 3.97 -1.94 11.05
N LYS A 14 3.57 -2.11 12.31
CA LYS A 14 2.31 -2.77 12.67
C LYS A 14 1.12 -2.13 11.98
N PHE A 15 1.08 -0.79 11.91
CA PHE A 15 0.01 -0.06 11.22
C PHE A 15 -0.05 -0.43 9.73
N TYR A 16 1.10 -0.47 9.04
CA TYR A 16 1.15 -0.82 7.63
C TYR A 16 0.79 -2.30 7.39
N LYS A 17 1.19 -3.21 8.28
CA LYS A 17 0.78 -4.62 8.22
C LYS A 17 -0.74 -4.75 8.36
N GLU A 18 -1.36 -4.04 9.29
CA GLU A 18 -2.83 -4.00 9.41
C GLU A 18 -3.50 -3.42 8.14
N LYS A 19 -2.90 -2.41 7.51
CA LYS A 19 -3.41 -1.86 6.23
C LYS A 19 -3.26 -2.83 5.07
N TYR A 20 -2.16 -3.58 5.01
CA TYR A 20 -2.01 -4.65 4.04
C TYR A 20 -3.14 -5.67 4.18
N GLU A 21 -3.48 -6.10 5.39
CA GLU A 21 -4.56 -7.05 5.63
C GLU A 21 -5.92 -6.49 5.22
N GLN A 22 -6.17 -5.22 5.51
CA GLN A 22 -7.37 -4.54 5.05
C GLN A 22 -7.45 -4.49 3.52
N ILE A 23 -6.36 -4.13 2.84
CA ILE A 23 -6.32 -3.99 1.37
C ILE A 23 -6.47 -5.37 0.70
N THR A 24 -5.71 -6.37 1.15
CA THR A 24 -5.59 -7.67 0.48
C THR A 24 -6.57 -8.73 0.96
N LEU A 25 -7.18 -8.57 2.13
CA LEU A 25 -7.95 -9.61 2.84
C LEU A 25 -7.12 -10.85 3.18
N LEU A 26 -5.80 -10.74 3.19
CA LEU A 26 -4.86 -11.79 3.56
C LEU A 26 -3.98 -11.31 4.73
N PRO A 27 -3.54 -12.21 5.62
CA PRO A 27 -2.57 -11.85 6.65
C PRO A 27 -1.29 -11.32 6.00
N PHE A 28 -0.58 -10.42 6.69
CA PHE A 28 0.71 -9.94 6.20
C PHE A 28 1.69 -11.11 5.99
N PRO A 29 2.40 -11.19 4.85
CA PRO A 29 3.27 -12.32 4.52
C PRO A 29 4.35 -12.52 5.58
N ALA A 30 4.69 -13.78 5.86
CA ALA A 30 5.67 -14.11 6.90
C ALA A 30 7.08 -13.63 6.52
N SER A 31 7.41 -13.63 5.21
CA SER A 31 8.65 -13.07 4.68
C SER A 31 8.57 -11.58 4.36
N GLY A 32 7.45 -10.92 4.68
CA GLY A 32 7.18 -9.54 4.28
C GLY A 32 8.11 -8.53 4.94
N HIS A 33 8.69 -7.67 4.12
CA HIS A 33 9.51 -6.54 4.55
C HIS A 33 8.99 -5.24 3.94
N ILE A 34 8.74 -4.23 4.78
CA ILE A 34 8.35 -2.90 4.31
C ILE A 34 9.63 -2.14 3.96
N LEU A 35 9.85 -1.89 2.66
CA LEU A 35 11.05 -1.22 2.16
C LEU A 35 10.95 0.31 2.25
N ARG A 36 9.77 0.84 1.90
CA ARG A 36 9.44 2.27 1.97
C ARG A 36 8.01 2.43 2.44
N LYS A 37 7.74 3.48 3.21
CA LYS A 37 6.41 3.75 3.75
C LYS A 37 6.24 5.23 4.03
N ASP A 38 5.05 5.75 3.78
CA ASP A 38 4.65 7.09 4.21
C ASP A 38 3.14 7.12 4.50
N ALA A 39 2.73 8.06 5.33
CA ALA A 39 1.33 8.29 5.64
C ALA A 39 1.09 9.75 5.99
N SER A 40 -0.10 10.28 5.68
CA SER A 40 -0.49 11.66 6.05
C SER A 40 -0.95 11.78 7.52
N TYR A 41 -0.48 10.90 8.40
CA TYR A 41 -0.79 10.91 9.85
C TYR A 41 0.22 11.80 10.60
N PRO A 42 -0.16 12.65 11.60
CA PRO A 42 -1.44 12.80 12.28
C PRO A 42 -2.15 14.11 11.89
N THR A 43 -2.52 14.31 10.62
CA THR A 43 -2.90 15.66 10.17
C THR A 43 -4.39 16.01 10.22
N PHE A 44 -5.32 15.08 10.48
CA PHE A 44 -6.76 15.44 10.49
C PHE A 44 -7.58 14.72 11.58
N PRO A 45 -8.44 15.46 12.31
CA PRO A 45 -9.39 14.88 13.27
C PRO A 45 -10.57 14.16 12.60
N ASP A 46 -10.75 14.30 11.28
CA ASP A 46 -11.98 13.87 10.57
C ASP A 46 -11.88 12.49 9.88
N GLY A 47 -10.78 11.75 10.04
CA GLY A 47 -10.65 10.38 9.54
C GLY A 47 -10.16 10.23 8.10
N ASP A 48 -9.84 11.34 7.43
CA ASP A 48 -9.17 11.36 6.13
C ASP A 48 -7.67 11.12 6.29
N TYR A 49 -7.16 10.14 5.56
CA TYR A 49 -5.73 9.84 5.56
C TYR A 49 -5.32 9.03 4.34
N GLU A 50 -4.03 9.16 4.05
CA GLU A 50 -3.34 8.41 3.01
C GLU A 50 -2.30 7.51 3.65
N VAL A 51 -2.17 6.30 3.10
CA VAL A 51 -1.14 5.34 3.49
C VAL A 51 -0.55 4.77 2.21
N CYS A 52 0.77 4.83 2.08
CA CYS A 52 1.47 4.13 1.02
C CYS A 52 2.63 3.33 1.58
N ALA A 53 2.86 2.14 1.02
CA ALA A 53 4.05 1.36 1.31
C ALA A 53 4.48 0.48 0.13
N LEU A 54 5.79 0.34 0.00
CA LEU A 54 6.45 -0.64 -0.85
C LEU A 54 6.83 -1.83 0.02
N VAL A 55 6.31 -2.99 -0.31
CA VAL A 55 6.52 -4.23 0.44
C VAL A 55 7.19 -5.24 -0.47
N GLU A 56 8.24 -5.88 0.03
CA GLU A 56 8.88 -7.03 -0.60
C GLU A 56 8.51 -8.31 0.18
N MET A 57 8.34 -9.42 -0.53
CA MET A 57 8.08 -10.74 0.02
C MET A 57 8.68 -11.82 -0.88
N GLU A 58 8.77 -13.06 -0.39
CA GLU A 58 9.18 -14.19 -1.21
C GLU A 58 8.25 -14.42 -2.39
N SER A 59 8.82 -14.87 -3.51
CA SER A 59 8.08 -15.06 -4.77
C SER A 59 6.90 -16.01 -4.65
N GLN A 60 6.95 -16.98 -3.72
CA GLN A 60 5.82 -17.88 -3.47
C GLN A 60 4.61 -17.13 -2.87
N GLU A 61 4.84 -16.29 -1.86
CA GLU A 61 3.78 -15.48 -1.23
C GLU A 61 3.25 -14.43 -2.21
N TYR A 62 4.14 -13.83 -3.02
CA TYR A 62 3.75 -12.92 -4.10
C TYR A 62 2.82 -13.59 -5.12
N LEU A 63 3.15 -14.81 -5.57
CA LEU A 63 2.30 -15.56 -6.51
C LEU A 63 0.95 -15.93 -5.89
N GLN A 64 0.92 -16.28 -4.60
CA GLN A 64 -0.33 -16.55 -3.88
C GLN A 64 -1.21 -15.30 -3.81
N LEU A 65 -0.62 -14.15 -3.49
CA LEU A 65 -1.32 -12.86 -3.50
C LEU A 65 -1.87 -12.55 -4.90
N GLN A 66 -1.05 -12.69 -5.95
CA GLN A 66 -1.49 -12.47 -7.33
C GLN A 66 -2.69 -13.36 -7.70
N GLN A 67 -2.62 -14.66 -7.39
CA GLN A 67 -3.72 -15.59 -7.65
C GLN A 67 -4.97 -15.24 -6.84
N HIS A 68 -4.82 -14.79 -5.60
CA HIS A 68 -5.91 -14.33 -4.76
C HIS A 68 -6.63 -13.13 -5.40
N LEU A 69 -5.87 -12.10 -5.81
CA LEU A 69 -6.43 -10.89 -6.43
C LEU A 69 -7.16 -11.17 -7.74
N VAL A 70 -6.65 -12.11 -8.55
CA VAL A 70 -7.31 -12.51 -9.81
C VAL A 70 -8.62 -13.26 -9.58
N ARG A 71 -8.68 -14.11 -8.55
CA ARG A 71 -9.83 -14.99 -8.31
C ARG A 71 -10.91 -14.35 -7.45
N ASN A 72 -10.58 -13.31 -6.69
CA ASN A 72 -11.48 -12.70 -5.73
C ASN A 72 -12.31 -11.58 -6.38
N PRO A 73 -13.65 -11.71 -6.46
CA PRO A 73 -14.52 -10.75 -7.15
C PRO A 73 -14.59 -9.37 -6.48
N HIS A 74 -14.09 -9.23 -5.25
CA HIS A 74 -13.99 -7.93 -4.58
C HIS A 74 -12.90 -7.02 -5.17
N PHE A 75 -12.01 -7.56 -6.00
CA PHE A 75 -10.94 -6.81 -6.64
C PHE A 75 -11.26 -6.55 -8.11
N ILE A 76 -11.07 -5.31 -8.53
CA ILE A 76 -11.26 -4.87 -9.91
C ILE A 76 -9.89 -4.52 -10.48
N LEU A 77 -9.59 -4.99 -11.69
CA LEU A 77 -8.39 -4.60 -12.39
C LEU A 77 -8.40 -3.08 -12.59
N SER A 78 -7.34 -2.42 -12.12
CA SER A 78 -7.22 -0.97 -12.12
C SER A 78 -6.05 -0.55 -13.00
N PRO A 79 -6.12 0.59 -13.71
CA PRO A 79 -4.92 1.21 -14.25
C PRO A 79 -3.92 1.47 -13.12
N CYS A 80 -2.63 1.35 -13.45
CA CYS A 80 -1.54 1.71 -12.56
C CYS A 80 -1.62 3.22 -12.24
N ILE A 81 -1.45 3.56 -10.96
CA ILE A 81 -1.35 4.94 -10.48
C ILE A 81 0.09 5.40 -10.73
N SER A 82 0.55 5.52 -11.98
CA SER A 82 1.96 5.90 -12.23
C SER A 82 2.16 7.35 -12.60
N ASP A 83 1.20 8.06 -13.24
CA ASP A 83 1.60 9.34 -13.85
C ASP A 83 0.57 10.47 -13.93
N THR A 84 -0.75 10.26 -13.96
CA THR A 84 -1.66 11.40 -14.25
C THR A 84 -3.11 11.22 -13.79
N SER A 85 -3.48 10.02 -13.31
CA SER A 85 -4.86 9.72 -12.95
C SER A 85 -5.07 9.74 -11.45
N PHE A 86 -5.65 10.85 -10.99
CA PHE A 86 -6.60 10.95 -9.88
C PHE A 86 -6.12 11.08 -8.43
N VAL A 87 -4.82 11.00 -8.10
CA VAL A 87 -4.39 11.18 -6.71
C VAL A 87 -3.07 11.93 -6.62
N TYR A 88 -3.11 13.25 -6.36
CA TYR A 88 -1.94 14.00 -5.88
C TYR A 88 -1.70 13.61 -4.42
N SER A 89 -1.09 12.44 -4.21
CA SER A 89 -0.72 11.95 -2.88
C SER A 89 0.78 12.11 -2.67
N GLN A 90 1.16 12.94 -1.70
CA GLN A 90 2.56 13.09 -1.29
C GLN A 90 3.12 11.77 -0.73
N ALA A 91 2.28 10.99 -0.04
CA ALA A 91 2.68 9.69 0.50
C ALA A 91 2.98 8.70 -0.63
N PHE A 92 2.15 8.69 -1.68
CA PHE A 92 2.39 7.88 -2.86
C PHE A 92 3.66 8.33 -3.59
N GLU A 93 3.85 9.63 -3.84
CA GLU A 93 5.05 10.15 -4.52
C GLU A 93 6.34 9.78 -3.78
N LYS A 94 6.39 9.89 -2.45
CA LYS A 94 7.59 9.53 -1.67
C LYS A 94 7.91 8.02 -1.70
N VAL A 95 6.89 7.17 -1.85
CA VAL A 95 7.06 5.71 -1.82
C VAL A 95 7.24 5.11 -3.22
N ALA A 96 6.56 5.68 -4.21
CA ALA A 96 6.43 5.13 -5.56
C ALA A 96 6.96 6.05 -6.66
N GLY A 97 7.42 7.27 -6.36
CA GLY A 97 7.82 8.27 -7.35
C GLY A 97 8.93 7.84 -8.32
N ASP A 98 9.78 6.90 -7.91
CA ASP A 98 10.82 6.32 -8.78
C ASP A 98 10.36 5.06 -9.55
N ILE A 99 9.14 4.57 -9.28
CA ILE A 99 8.61 3.34 -9.86
C ILE A 99 7.80 3.71 -11.11
N SER A 100 8.40 3.41 -12.26
CA SER A 100 7.77 3.66 -13.55
C SER A 100 6.60 2.71 -13.83
N ARG A 101 5.67 3.12 -14.69
CA ARG A 101 4.58 2.27 -15.19
C ARG A 101 5.06 0.92 -15.73
N ALA A 102 6.22 0.89 -16.38
CA ALA A 102 6.79 -0.31 -16.97
C ALA A 102 7.19 -1.36 -15.91
N GLN A 103 7.37 -0.95 -14.66
CA GLN A 103 7.67 -1.83 -13.54
C GLN A 103 6.42 -2.43 -12.90
N HIS A 104 5.21 -2.02 -13.30
CA HIS A 104 3.97 -2.65 -12.85
C HIS A 104 3.60 -3.84 -13.75
N ALA A 105 3.40 -5.00 -13.14
CA ALA A 105 2.84 -6.18 -13.81
C ALA A 105 1.32 -6.08 -13.94
N SER A 106 0.63 -5.78 -12.84
CA SER A 106 -0.81 -5.56 -12.81
C SER A 106 -1.19 -4.72 -11.59
N SER A 107 -2.42 -4.25 -11.53
CA SER A 107 -2.89 -3.47 -10.39
C SER A 107 -4.38 -3.72 -10.15
N TYR A 108 -4.77 -3.68 -8.89
CA TYR A 108 -6.13 -3.96 -8.46
C TYR A 108 -6.58 -2.89 -7.49
N ALA A 109 -7.87 -2.60 -7.53
CA ALA A 109 -8.50 -1.70 -6.59
C ALA A 109 -9.78 -2.32 -6.02
N ARG A 110 -10.09 -1.94 -4.79
CA ARG A 110 -11.35 -2.19 -4.12
C ARG A 110 -11.84 -0.90 -3.49
N LYS A 111 -13.16 -0.68 -3.50
CA LYS A 111 -13.79 0.42 -2.75
C LYS A 111 -14.09 -0.02 -1.32
N ASP A 112 -13.87 0.87 -0.37
CA ASP A 112 -14.19 0.69 1.05
C ASP A 112 -14.92 1.95 1.55
N GLY A 113 -16.25 1.99 1.38
CA GLY A 113 -17.04 3.19 1.61
C GLY A 113 -16.61 4.35 0.70
N PHE A 114 -16.13 5.43 1.30
CA PHE A 114 -15.57 6.60 0.62
C PHE A 114 -14.07 6.47 0.32
N GLY A 115 -13.43 5.38 0.74
CA GLY A 115 -12.02 5.13 0.54
C GLY A 115 -11.68 4.27 -0.68
N LEU A 116 -10.49 4.50 -1.22
CA LEU A 116 -9.84 3.67 -2.24
C LEU A 116 -8.79 2.78 -1.59
N LEU A 117 -8.90 1.47 -1.81
CA LEU A 117 -7.87 0.49 -1.47
C LEU A 117 -7.23 0.01 -2.77
N TYR A 118 -5.94 0.24 -2.92
CA TYR A 118 -5.18 -0.06 -4.13
C TYR A 118 -4.00 -0.95 -3.82
N ILE A 119 -3.73 -1.87 -4.74
CA ILE A 119 -2.51 -2.66 -4.76
C ILE A 119 -1.94 -2.76 -6.18
N GLY A 120 -0.68 -2.40 -6.33
CA GLY A 120 0.12 -2.54 -7.55
C GLY A 120 1.11 -3.69 -7.39
N LEU A 121 1.04 -4.67 -8.27
CA LEU A 121 2.00 -5.76 -8.35
C LEU A 121 3.15 -5.35 -9.27
N LEU A 122 4.40 -5.48 -8.81
CA LEU A 122 5.58 -5.14 -9.61
C LEU A 122 6.08 -6.34 -10.44
N ASN A 123 6.73 -6.06 -11.55
CA ASN A 123 7.19 -7.08 -12.51
C ASN A 123 8.43 -7.86 -12.04
N ASP A 124 8.95 -7.58 -10.84
CA ASP A 124 10.07 -8.29 -10.22
C ASP A 124 9.65 -9.61 -9.53
N GLY A 125 8.35 -9.87 -9.41
CA GLY A 125 7.81 -11.10 -8.84
C GLY A 125 7.96 -11.23 -7.33
N LYS A 126 8.22 -10.12 -6.62
CA LYS A 126 8.42 -10.11 -5.16
C LYS A 126 7.94 -8.82 -4.49
N SER A 127 7.81 -7.73 -5.24
CA SER A 127 7.46 -6.42 -4.68
C SER A 127 6.05 -5.99 -5.04
N ILE A 128 5.42 -5.29 -4.09
CA ILE A 128 4.11 -4.68 -4.26
C ILE A 128 4.11 -3.25 -3.74
N ILE A 129 3.25 -2.42 -4.32
CA ILE A 129 2.90 -1.12 -3.77
C ILE A 129 1.48 -1.23 -3.25
N MET A 130 1.28 -0.90 -1.98
CA MET A 130 -0.05 -0.75 -1.41
C MET A 130 -0.36 0.72 -1.17
N TYR A 131 -1.60 1.10 -1.44
CA TYR A 131 -2.08 2.46 -1.24
C TYR A 131 -3.50 2.44 -0.68
N ARG A 132 -3.75 3.27 0.34
CA ARG A 132 -5.08 3.55 0.86
C ARG A 132 -5.29 5.06 0.87
N LEU A 133 -6.43 5.48 0.37
CA LEU A 133 -6.95 6.83 0.50
C LEU A 133 -8.30 6.74 1.22
N SER A 134 -8.48 7.51 2.28
CA SER A 134 -9.76 7.73 2.96
C SER A 134 -10.14 9.20 2.83
N ILE A 135 -11.37 9.46 2.38
CA ILE A 135 -12.02 10.75 2.18
C ILE A 135 -13.41 10.67 2.85
#